data_AF-A0A7S1E0E3-F1
#
_entry.id   AF-A0A7S1E0E3-F1
#
_cell.length_a   1.000
_cell.length_b   1.000
_cell.length_c   1.000
_cell.angle_alpha   90.00
_cell.angle_beta   90.00
_cell.angle_gamma   90.00
#
_symmetry.space_group_name_H-M   'P 1'
#
loop_
_entity.id
_entity.type
_entity.pdbx_description
1 polymer ?
#
loop_
_entity_poly.entity_id
_entity_poly.type
_entity_poly.pdbx_seq_one_letter_code
_entity_poly.pdbx_strand_id
1 'polypeptide(L)'
;VEGPTSSFECAHQLGKLCENRHLVVNLIPYNQTDVKDKLRCPSIDHMRKFQEIVTSYKTFCTIRRTMGADIASACGQLVVAKEKEAKQKERQKEAIDIEDAALQTSAERASKQPKVVKKSSLVLATKSATEKPKSESDLERLVKPLAIATSIAATCFIVTAAIFVRQSRR
;
A
#
# COMPACT_ATOMS: atom_id res chain seq x y z
N VAL A 1 6.82 27.36 -1.45
CA VAL A 1 7.45 26.15 -2.04
C VAL A 1 8.61 25.80 -1.14
N GLU A 2 8.58 24.69 -0.43
CA GLU A 2 9.58 24.37 0.59
C GLU A 2 10.23 23.02 0.28
N GLY A 3 11.32 23.11 -0.49
CA GLY A 3 12.14 21.97 -0.91
C GLY A 3 13.14 22.42 -1.99
N PRO A 4 14.40 21.92 -1.95
CA PRO A 4 15.47 22.41 -2.82
C PRO A 4 15.26 22.12 -4.31
N THR A 5 14.42 21.14 -4.66
CA THR A 5 14.19 20.64 -6.03
C THR A 5 12.88 21.10 -6.65
N SER A 6 12.09 21.92 -5.94
CA SER A 6 10.72 22.28 -6.36
C SER A 6 10.61 23.64 -7.06
N SER A 7 11.72 24.36 -7.31
CA SER A 7 11.69 25.63 -8.03
C SER A 7 11.38 25.44 -9.53
N PHE A 8 10.86 26.47 -10.20
CA PHE A 8 10.67 26.41 -11.66
C PHE A 8 12.00 26.38 -12.42
N GLU A 9 13.09 26.90 -11.85
CA GLU A 9 14.43 26.73 -12.40
C GLU A 9 14.82 25.23 -12.45
N CYS A 10 14.58 24.47 -11.39
CA CYS A 10 14.77 23.02 -11.39
C CYS A 10 13.89 22.30 -12.43
N ALA A 11 12.68 22.81 -12.72
CA ALA A 11 11.83 22.27 -13.78
C ALA A 11 12.46 22.46 -15.17
N HIS A 12 13.03 23.63 -15.46
CA HIS A 12 13.77 23.89 -16.71
C HIS A 12 15.06 23.05 -16.80
N GLN A 13 15.83 22.94 -15.71
CA GLN A 13 17.02 22.09 -15.64
C GLN A 13 16.68 20.62 -15.89
N LEU A 14 15.60 20.11 -15.29
CA LEU A 14 15.11 18.74 -15.48
C LEU A 14 14.62 18.50 -16.91
N GLY A 15 13.82 19.41 -17.46
CA GLY A 15 13.35 19.31 -18.85
C GLY A 15 14.50 19.26 -19.85
N LYS A 16 15.51 20.13 -19.68
CA LYS A 16 16.73 20.12 -20.50
C LYS A 16 17.59 18.86 -20.32
N LEU A 17 17.60 18.25 -19.13
CA LEU A 17 18.29 16.98 -18.88
C LEU A 17 17.60 15.79 -19.57
N CYS A 18 16.26 15.82 -19.65
CA CYS A 18 15.45 14.80 -20.31
C CYS A 18 15.35 14.99 -21.84
N GLU A 19 15.67 16.17 -22.36
CA GLU A 19 15.64 16.48 -23.79
C GLU A 19 16.46 15.47 -24.62
N ASN A 20 15.89 15.04 -25.75
CA ASN A 20 16.44 14.00 -26.64
C ASN A 20 16.62 12.60 -25.99
N ARG A 21 15.95 12.31 -24.87
CA ARG A 21 15.96 10.98 -24.22
C ARG A 21 14.55 10.39 -24.13
N HIS A 22 14.43 9.07 -24.30
CA HIS A 22 13.18 8.35 -24.14
C HIS A 22 12.89 8.05 -22.65
N LEU A 23 12.56 9.09 -21.88
CA LEU A 23 12.30 9.02 -20.45
C LEU A 23 10.85 9.40 -20.12
N VAL A 24 10.32 8.81 -19.04
CA VAL A 24 9.04 9.17 -18.44
C VAL A 24 9.29 9.69 -17.02
N VAL A 25 8.99 10.96 -16.79
CA VAL A 25 9.13 11.63 -15.50
C VAL A 25 7.85 11.45 -14.69
N ASN A 26 8.00 11.04 -13.43
CA ASN A 26 6.90 10.90 -12.49
C ASN A 26 7.17 11.80 -11.28
N LEU A 27 6.47 12.93 -11.20
CA LEU A 27 6.48 13.81 -10.04
C LEU A 27 5.73 13.13 -8.90
N ILE A 28 6.37 13.05 -7.73
CA ILE A 28 5.79 12.48 -6.52
C ILE A 28 5.53 13.64 -5.55
N PRO A 29 4.27 13.95 -5.20
CA PRO A 29 3.96 14.90 -4.14
C PRO A 29 4.65 14.46 -2.84
N TYR A 30 5.30 15.38 -2.13
CA TYR A 30 6.02 15.05 -0.89
C TYR A 30 5.02 14.62 0.19
N ASN A 31 5.15 13.39 0.67
CA ASN A 31 4.36 12.87 1.79
C ASN A 31 5.00 13.34 3.10
N GLN A 32 4.24 14.05 3.94
CA GLN A 32 4.71 14.40 5.27
C GLN A 32 4.91 13.15 6.13
N THR A 33 5.94 13.19 6.96
CA THR A 33 6.42 12.09 7.80
C THR A 33 6.82 12.64 9.18
N ASP A 34 6.92 11.79 10.20
CA ASP A 34 7.25 12.21 11.59
C ASP A 34 8.71 12.67 11.78
N VAL A 35 9.54 12.71 10.72
CA VAL A 35 10.90 13.25 10.81
C VAL A 35 10.90 14.77 10.89
N LYS A 36 11.87 15.32 11.62
CA LYS A 36 12.05 16.77 11.78
C LYS A 36 12.71 17.40 10.54
N ASP A 37 12.01 17.40 9.41
CA ASP A 37 12.39 18.21 8.26
C ASP A 37 11.51 19.48 8.14
N LYS A 38 11.84 20.34 7.17
CA LYS A 38 11.09 21.55 6.84
C LYS A 38 10.47 21.44 5.43
N LEU A 39 10.24 20.23 4.95
CA LEU A 39 9.72 19.97 3.61
C LEU A 39 8.19 19.98 3.64
N ARG A 40 7.60 20.61 2.62
CA ARG A 40 6.14 20.63 2.45
C ARG A 40 5.78 20.32 1.01
N CYS A 41 4.70 19.55 0.84
CA CYS A 41 4.12 19.32 -0.47
C CYS A 41 3.82 20.67 -1.15
N PRO A 42 4.29 20.90 -2.40
CA PRO A 42 3.86 22.07 -3.16
C PRO A 42 2.34 22.04 -3.41
N SER A 43 1.75 23.20 -3.68
CA SER A 43 0.33 23.27 -4.06
C SER A 43 0.09 22.56 -5.40
N ILE A 44 -1.16 22.16 -5.65
CA ILE A 44 -1.57 21.51 -6.91
C ILE A 44 -1.19 22.38 -8.12
N ASP A 45 -1.48 23.68 -8.07
CA ASP A 45 -1.17 24.62 -9.16
C ASP A 45 0.34 24.75 -9.39
N HIS A 46 1.14 24.68 -8.33
CA HIS A 46 2.60 24.69 -8.45
C HIS A 46 3.11 23.42 -9.13
N MET A 47 2.59 22.25 -8.74
CA MET A 47 2.93 20.97 -9.36
C MET A 47 2.48 20.91 -10.83
N ARG A 48 1.33 21.51 -11.16
CA ARG A 48 0.85 21.64 -12.55
C ARG A 48 1.77 22.50 -13.40
N LYS A 49 2.13 23.71 -12.94
CA LYS A 49 3.10 24.57 -13.63
C LYS A 49 4.47 23.90 -13.80
N PHE A 50 4.94 23.18 -12.78
CA PHE A 50 6.17 22.39 -12.88
C PHE A 50 6.05 21.28 -13.93
N GLN A 51 4.93 20.54 -13.97
CA GLN A 51 4.64 19.52 -14.97
C GLN A 51 4.60 20.12 -16.39
N GLU A 52 3.94 21.26 -16.57
CA GLU A 52 3.85 22.00 -17.85
C GLU A 52 5.24 22.40 -18.36
N ILE A 53 6.09 22.98 -17.50
CA ILE A 53 7.46 23.36 -17.85
C ILE A 53 8.25 22.14 -18.34
N VAL A 54 8.26 21.02 -17.59
CA VAL A 54 8.98 19.80 -18.00
C VAL A 54 8.42 19.24 -19.32
N THR A 55 7.09 19.28 -19.49
CA THR A 55 6.42 18.78 -20.71
C THR A 55 6.75 19.63 -21.94
N SER A 56 7.05 20.92 -21.78
CA SER A 56 7.45 21.80 -22.89
C SER A 56 8.73 21.32 -23.61
N TYR A 57 9.61 20.59 -22.91
CA TYR A 57 10.81 19.93 -23.47
C TYR A 57 10.49 18.55 -24.10
N LYS A 58 9.25 18.34 -24.56
CA LYS A 58 8.74 17.11 -25.18
C LYS A 58 8.92 15.85 -24.31
N THR A 59 9.05 16.01 -23.00
CA THR A 59 9.22 14.91 -22.03
C THR A 59 7.87 14.50 -21.47
N PHE A 60 7.59 13.19 -21.43
CA PHE A 60 6.38 12.68 -20.78
C PHE A 60 6.47 12.87 -19.26
N CYS A 61 5.64 13.73 -18.69
CA CYS A 61 5.65 14.06 -17.27
C CYS A 61 4.26 13.83 -16.65
N THR A 62 4.18 13.08 -15.54
CA THR A 62 2.94 12.86 -14.78
C THR A 62 3.10 13.22 -13.31
N ILE A 63 1.98 13.55 -12.63
CA ILE A 63 1.94 13.75 -11.18
C ILE A 63 1.25 12.51 -10.57
N ARG A 64 1.93 11.80 -9.68
CA ARG A 64 1.34 10.65 -8.96
C ARG A 64 0.33 11.12 -7.92
N ARG A 65 -0.74 10.34 -7.73
CA ARG A 65 -1.67 10.51 -6.60
C ARG A 65 -1.08 9.86 -5.35
N THR A 66 -1.06 10.58 -4.23
CA THR A 66 -0.72 10.04 -2.92
C THR A 66 -1.81 9.09 -2.45
N MET A 67 -1.45 7.87 -2.04
CA MET A 67 -2.34 6.84 -1.50
C MET A 67 -1.78 6.32 -0.17
N GLY A 68 -2.65 5.94 0.77
CA GLY A 68 -2.24 5.33 2.05
C GLY A 68 -1.61 6.27 3.08
N ALA A 69 -1.68 7.60 2.88
CA ALA A 69 -1.15 8.58 3.83
C ALA A 69 -2.01 8.72 5.10
N ASP A 70 -3.30 8.39 4.99
CA ASP A 70 -4.29 8.25 6.06
C ASP A 70 -3.99 7.10 7.03
N ILE A 71 -3.38 6.02 6.52
CA ILE A 71 -3.00 4.82 7.29
C ILE A 71 -1.49 4.69 7.51
N ALA A 72 -0.75 5.81 7.49
CA ALA A 72 0.70 5.89 7.68
C ALA A 72 1.53 4.90 6.80
N SER A 73 0.99 4.54 5.64
CA SER A 73 1.55 3.53 4.73
C SER A 73 2.08 4.11 3.42
N ALA A 74 2.06 5.44 3.26
CA ALA A 74 2.64 6.09 2.09
C ALA A 74 4.17 5.98 2.09
N CYS A 75 4.79 6.11 0.90
CA CYS A 75 6.24 6.05 0.74
C CYS A 75 6.94 7.01 1.71
N GLY A 76 7.81 6.47 2.58
CA GLY A 76 8.54 7.19 3.63
C GLY A 76 8.02 6.98 5.06
N GLN A 77 6.76 6.57 5.25
CA GLN A 77 6.13 6.51 6.58
C GLN A 77 6.40 5.20 7.36
N LEU A 78 6.79 4.12 6.67
CA LEU A 78 6.93 2.76 7.23
C LEU A 78 7.98 2.58 8.35
N VAL A 79 8.89 3.54 8.56
CA VAL A 79 10.00 3.42 9.51
C VAL A 79 9.55 3.72 10.96
N VAL A 80 8.53 4.57 11.14
CA VAL A 80 8.23 5.20 12.43
C VAL A 80 7.61 4.24 13.46
N ALA A 81 6.93 3.18 13.01
CA ALA A 81 6.27 2.22 13.91
C ALA A 81 7.28 1.49 14.81
N LYS A 82 8.41 1.02 14.24
CA LYS A 82 9.38 0.17 14.96
C LYS A 82 10.10 0.91 16.09
N GLU A 83 10.44 2.18 15.91
CA GLU A 83 11.08 2.97 16.96
C GLU A 83 10.13 3.31 18.12
N LYS A 84 8.84 3.56 17.81
CA LYS A 84 7.81 3.79 18.82
C LYS A 84 7.55 2.50 19.62
N GLU A 85 7.43 1.35 18.94
CA GLU A 85 7.32 0.04 19.59
C GLU A 85 8.54 -0.30 20.46
N ALA A 86 9.77 -0.05 19.99
CA ALA A 86 10.98 -0.28 20.76
C ALA A 86 10.99 0.56 22.05
N LYS A 87 10.78 1.87 21.94
CA LYS A 87 10.70 2.80 23.09
C LYS A 87 9.49 2.55 24.01
N GLN A 88 8.47 1.83 23.55
CA GLN A 88 7.35 1.42 24.37
C GLN A 88 7.63 0.10 25.10
N LYS A 89 8.33 -0.85 24.46
CA LYS A 89 8.85 -2.07 25.10
C LYS A 89 9.93 -1.76 26.13
N GLU A 90 10.81 -0.79 25.87
CA GLU A 90 11.81 -0.30 26.83
C GLU A 90 11.13 0.31 28.06
N ARG A 91 10.19 1.25 27.88
CA ARG A 91 9.43 1.83 29.02
C ARG A 91 8.54 0.84 29.75
N GLN A 92 7.99 -0.17 29.06
CA GLN A 92 7.29 -1.28 29.72
C GLN A 92 8.24 -2.20 30.50
N LYS A 93 9.51 -2.29 30.12
CA LYS A 93 10.53 -3.06 30.82
C LYS A 93 11.12 -2.28 32.00
N GLU A 94 11.26 -0.96 31.90
CA GLU A 94 11.62 -0.07 33.02
C GLU A 94 10.48 0.05 34.06
N ALA A 95 9.22 -0.06 33.64
CA ALA A 95 8.06 -0.03 34.53
C ALA A 95 7.72 -1.38 35.20
N ILE A 96 8.45 -2.45 34.88
CA ILE A 96 8.37 -3.74 35.57
C ILE A 96 9.72 -3.92 36.29
N ASP A 97 9.85 -3.24 37.43
CA ASP A 97 11.08 -3.29 38.22
C ASP A 97 11.21 -4.65 38.92
N ILE A 98 12.44 -5.04 39.25
CA ILE A 98 12.79 -6.39 39.72
C ILE A 98 12.14 -6.73 41.07
N GLU A 99 11.77 -5.72 41.86
CA GLU A 99 11.24 -5.90 43.21
C GLU A 99 9.78 -6.43 43.23
N ASP A 100 8.96 -6.15 42.22
CA ASP A 100 7.57 -6.62 42.13
C ASP A 100 7.44 -8.14 41.90
N ALA A 101 8.49 -8.78 41.36
CA ALA A 101 8.53 -10.23 41.16
C ALA A 101 8.89 -10.98 42.46
N ALA A 102 9.66 -10.38 43.37
CA ALA A 102 10.11 -11.02 44.60
C ALA A 102 9.02 -11.07 45.69
N LEU A 103 8.13 -10.07 45.73
CA LEU A 103 7.07 -9.92 46.74
C LEU A 103 5.90 -10.91 46.61
N GLN A 104 5.81 -11.68 45.52
CA GLN A 104 4.70 -12.63 45.28
C GLN A 104 4.92 -14.04 45.85
N THR A 105 5.98 -14.29 46.63
CA THR A 105 6.27 -15.63 47.20
C THR A 105 5.99 -15.79 48.70
N SER A 106 5.50 -14.76 49.41
CA SER A 106 5.39 -14.79 50.87
C SER A 106 4.19 -14.02 51.47
N ALA A 107 3.03 -14.02 50.78
CA ALA A 107 1.80 -13.40 51.31
C ALA A 107 0.48 -14.16 51.04
N GLU A 108 0.49 -15.48 50.82
CA GLU A 108 -0.76 -16.26 50.85
C GLU A 108 -1.15 -16.64 52.29
N ARG A 109 -1.71 -15.67 53.04
CA ARG A 109 -2.57 -15.96 54.20
C ARG A 109 -3.58 -14.84 54.48
N ALA A 110 -4.85 -15.25 54.64
CA ALA A 110 -5.99 -14.50 55.19
C ALA A 110 -6.82 -13.53 54.30
N SER A 111 -7.66 -14.15 53.46
CA SER A 111 -9.12 -13.89 53.37
C SER A 111 -9.69 -12.78 52.45
N LYS A 112 -10.90 -13.10 51.92
CA LYS A 112 -11.96 -12.26 51.30
C LYS A 112 -11.80 -11.83 49.82
N GLN A 113 -12.48 -12.59 48.95
CA GLN A 113 -13.09 -12.13 47.68
C GLN A 113 -14.23 -11.12 47.98
N PRO A 114 -14.63 -10.17 47.10
CA PRO A 114 -15.13 -10.39 45.70
C PRO A 114 -14.72 -9.29 44.66
N LYS A 115 -15.06 -9.28 43.35
CA LYS A 115 -15.62 -10.21 42.33
C LYS A 115 -15.44 -9.58 40.91
N VAL A 116 -15.21 -10.40 39.86
CA VAL A 116 -15.60 -10.16 38.43
C VAL A 116 -14.89 -8.99 37.70
N VAL A 117 -14.25 -9.13 36.54
CA VAL A 117 -14.73 -9.75 35.27
C VAL A 117 -13.92 -10.98 34.85
N LYS A 118 -14.58 -11.88 34.09
CA LYS A 118 -14.12 -13.24 33.76
C LYS A 118 -13.31 -13.31 32.45
N LYS A 119 -12.41 -14.31 32.42
CA LYS A 119 -12.12 -15.29 31.34
C LYS A 119 -12.39 -14.85 29.88
N SER A 120 -11.51 -15.13 28.93
CA SER A 120 -10.96 -16.49 28.73
C SER A 120 -9.67 -16.54 27.92
N SER A 121 -8.65 -17.19 28.50
CA SER A 121 -7.76 -18.02 27.71
C SER A 121 -8.54 -19.20 27.13
N LEU A 122 -8.42 -19.44 25.82
CA LEU A 122 -8.65 -20.76 25.24
C LEU A 122 -7.41 -21.15 24.45
N VAL A 123 -6.80 -22.27 24.85
CA VAL A 123 -5.57 -22.79 24.27
C VAL A 123 -5.86 -23.41 22.91
N LEU A 124 -4.86 -23.29 22.04
CA LEU A 124 -4.74 -23.90 20.72
C LEU A 124 -5.25 -25.36 20.67
N ALA A 125 -6.22 -25.62 19.79
CA ALA A 125 -6.65 -26.96 19.43
C ALA A 125 -6.65 -27.10 17.90
N THR A 126 -5.45 -27.28 17.32
CA THR A 126 -5.29 -27.67 15.92
C THR A 126 -5.74 -29.12 15.73
N LYS A 127 -7.04 -29.33 15.56
CA LYS A 127 -7.57 -30.57 15.00
C LYS A 127 -7.34 -30.56 13.50
N SER A 128 -6.43 -31.42 13.05
CA SER A 128 -6.40 -31.90 11.68
C SER A 128 -7.69 -32.67 11.38
N ALA A 129 -8.57 -32.06 10.60
CA ALA A 129 -9.76 -32.69 10.05
C ALA A 129 -9.78 -32.47 8.53
N THR A 130 -9.54 -33.56 7.79
CA THR A 130 -9.44 -33.56 6.33
C THR A 130 -10.84 -33.56 5.71
N GLU A 131 -11.49 -32.40 5.62
CA GLU A 131 -12.76 -32.26 4.89
C GLU A 131 -12.57 -31.48 3.58
N LYS A 132 -12.92 -32.12 2.45
CA LYS A 132 -12.96 -31.47 1.13
C LYS A 132 -14.11 -30.44 1.09
N PRO A 133 -13.87 -29.17 0.73
CA PRO A 133 -14.94 -28.20 0.59
C PRO A 133 -15.79 -28.49 -0.66
N LYS A 134 -17.13 -28.42 -0.51
CA LYS A 134 -18.14 -28.69 -1.54
C LYS A 134 -18.25 -27.62 -2.64
N SER A 135 -17.25 -26.73 -2.78
CA SER A 135 -17.32 -25.50 -3.60
C SER A 135 -16.90 -25.66 -5.06
N GLU A 136 -16.35 -26.81 -5.45
CA GLU A 136 -15.82 -27.04 -6.81
C GLU A 136 -16.94 -27.11 -7.86
N SER A 137 -18.12 -27.68 -7.51
CA SER A 137 -19.24 -27.88 -8.44
C SER A 137 -19.93 -26.59 -8.88
N ASP A 138 -19.97 -25.57 -8.04
CA ASP A 138 -20.73 -24.34 -8.32
C ASP A 138 -19.91 -23.36 -9.16
N LEU A 139 -18.59 -23.34 -8.96
CA LEU A 139 -17.67 -22.62 -9.84
C LEU A 139 -17.66 -23.25 -11.25
N GLU A 140 -17.60 -24.58 -11.35
CA GLU A 140 -17.71 -25.32 -12.61
C GLU A 140 -19.02 -25.01 -13.37
N ARG A 141 -20.15 -24.91 -12.66
CA ARG A 141 -21.46 -24.57 -13.24
C ARG A 141 -21.53 -23.15 -13.79
N LEU A 142 -20.80 -22.21 -13.20
CA LEU A 142 -20.76 -20.82 -13.64
C LEU A 142 -19.71 -20.57 -14.74
N VAL A 143 -18.56 -21.23 -14.66
CA VAL A 143 -17.43 -21.03 -15.59
C VAL A 143 -17.65 -21.72 -16.94
N LYS A 144 -18.27 -22.92 -16.97
CA LYS A 144 -18.54 -23.65 -18.23
C LYS A 144 -19.35 -22.85 -19.27
N PRO A 145 -20.53 -22.27 -18.96
CA PRO A 145 -21.27 -21.48 -19.95
C PRO A 145 -20.49 -20.22 -20.38
N LEU A 146 -19.73 -19.60 -19.47
CA LEU A 146 -18.91 -18.43 -19.77
C LEU A 146 -17.72 -18.75 -20.70
N ALA A 147 -17.08 -19.91 -20.52
CA ALA A 147 -16.01 -20.39 -21.39
C ALA A 147 -16.53 -20.74 -22.80
N ILE A 148 -17.71 -21.37 -22.89
CA ILE A 148 -18.35 -21.65 -24.18
C ILE A 148 -18.68 -20.34 -24.91
N ALA A 149 -19.33 -19.39 -24.23
CA ALA A 149 -19.69 -18.08 -24.81
C ALA A 149 -18.47 -17.30 -25.33
N THR A 150 -17.37 -17.27 -24.57
CA THR A 150 -16.13 -16.58 -24.99
C THR A 150 -15.44 -17.26 -26.17
N SER A 151 -15.44 -18.60 -26.25
CA SER A 151 -14.88 -19.31 -27.42
C SER A 151 -15.67 -19.07 -28.71
N ILE A 152 -17.01 -19.04 -28.64
CA ILE A 152 -17.87 -18.73 -29.79
C ILE A 152 -17.67 -17.28 -30.25
N ALA A 153 -17.60 -16.32 -29.31
CA ALA A 153 -17.33 -14.93 -29.64
C ALA A 153 -15.95 -14.73 -30.31
N ALA A 154 -14.91 -15.37 -29.77
CA ALA A 154 -13.55 -15.29 -30.32
C ALA A 154 -13.46 -15.88 -31.74
N THR A 155 -14.04 -17.06 -31.97
CA THR A 155 -14.05 -17.69 -33.30
C THR A 155 -14.83 -16.87 -34.33
N CYS A 156 -15.98 -16.32 -33.96
CA CYS A 156 -16.76 -15.43 -34.82
C CYS A 156 -15.98 -14.16 -35.20
N PHE A 157 -15.28 -13.55 -34.25
CA PHE A 157 -14.44 -12.37 -34.50
C PHE A 157 -13.27 -12.68 -35.46
N ILE A 158 -12.58 -13.81 -35.26
CA ILE A 158 -11.46 -14.24 -36.12
C ILE A 158 -11.95 -14.50 -37.56
N VAL A 159 -13.08 -15.20 -37.73
CA VAL A 159 -13.66 -15.46 -39.06
C VAL A 159 -14.07 -14.15 -39.74
N THR A 160 -14.70 -13.23 -39.01
CA THR A 160 -15.11 -11.92 -39.54
C THR A 160 -13.89 -11.09 -39.98
N ALA A 161 -12.84 -11.05 -39.16
CA ALA A 161 -11.59 -10.37 -39.50
C ALA A 161 -10.90 -11.00 -40.73
N ALA A 162 -10.89 -12.34 -40.85
CA ALA A 162 -10.33 -13.04 -42.00
C ALA A 162 -11.12 -12.75 -43.29
N ILE A 163 -12.45 -12.69 -43.23
CA ILE A 163 -13.31 -12.31 -44.37
C ILE A 163 -13.03 -10.85 -44.76
N PHE A 164 -12.96 -9.93 -43.80
CA PHE A 164 -12.69 -8.51 -44.05
C PHE A 164 -11.32 -8.30 -44.73
N VAL A 165 -10.26 -8.94 -44.22
CA VAL A 165 -8.91 -8.91 -44.83
C VAL A 165 -8.87 -9.56 -46.21
N ARG A 166 -9.74 -10.53 -46.50
CA ARG A 166 -9.86 -11.15 -47.83
C ARG A 166 -10.66 -10.29 -48.81
N GLN A 167 -11.63 -9.50 -48.32
CA GLN A 167 -12.37 -8.52 -49.13
C GLN A 167 -11.53 -7.29 -49.45
N SER A 168 -10.74 -6.77 -48.51
CA SER A 168 -9.87 -5.59 -48.73
C SER A 168 -8.60 -5.87 -49.56
N ARG A 169 -8.38 -7.12 -49.97
CA ARG A 169 -7.31 -7.55 -50.89
C ARG A 169 -7.82 -7.91 -52.30
N ARG A 170 -9.10 -7.65 -52.59
CA ARG A 170 -9.71 -7.72 -53.92
C ARG A 170 -9.95 -6.31 -54.46
#